data_AF-A0A3A1YHY2-F1
#
_entry.id   AF-A0A3A1YHY2-F1
#
_cell.length_a   1.000
_cell.length_b   1.000
_cell.length_c   1.000
_cell.angle_alpha   90.00
_cell.angle_beta   90.00
_cell.angle_gamma   90.00
#
_symmetry.space_group_name_H-M   'P 1'
#
loop_
_entity.id
_entity.type
_entity.pdbx_description
1 polymer ?
#
loop_
_entity_poly.entity_id
_entity_poly.type
_entity_poly.pdbx_seq_one_letter_code
_entity_poly.pdbx_strand_id
1 'polypeptide(L)'
;MKRKKLRINRASRHSISNYQVTKPTQFTLINSMLQIFAQAESSKLDKKFFEKEAPYIEFVSKKLSISPIQTIFLSIFMEKGEIELSEMANFLEIHYLHLLLYINELEDLCERKFICMLDKKEGKYVINLQVEKAIINDETFSPTDYANSSLNDFFELLQNLFDKQYVFEDVNNEVKLFVENNPQLNFVQQLKNQKLSDEEQLVFLYLFYDHFFNSFYNSSKYDLKIHGTFASEIKVINLLNNFKSSTLIKEKLIKKEKNNFSCAKYKIKKSILKRFLS
;
A
#
# COMPACT_ATOMS: atom_id res chain seq x y z
N MET A 1 -51.60 -18.93 -5.60
CA MET A 1 -50.52 -17.92 -5.57
C MET A 1 -49.27 -18.50 -4.93
N LYS A 2 -48.32 -19.00 -5.73
CA LYS A 2 -47.05 -19.58 -5.26
C LYS A 2 -45.93 -18.55 -5.42
N ARG A 3 -45.23 -18.22 -4.33
CA ARG A 3 -44.07 -17.33 -4.31
C ARG A 3 -42.91 -17.96 -5.09
N LYS A 4 -42.53 -17.36 -6.22
CA LYS A 4 -41.30 -17.68 -6.97
C LYS A 4 -40.11 -17.16 -6.16
N LYS A 5 -39.27 -18.06 -5.66
CA LYS A 5 -37.91 -17.74 -5.19
C LYS A 5 -37.12 -17.25 -6.40
N LEU A 6 -36.73 -15.98 -6.42
CA LEU A 6 -35.69 -15.51 -7.33
C LEU A 6 -34.38 -16.19 -6.95
N ARG A 7 -33.94 -17.12 -7.80
CA ARG A 7 -32.55 -17.54 -7.87
C ARG A 7 -31.74 -16.34 -8.36
N ILE A 8 -30.94 -15.75 -7.48
CA ILE A 8 -29.90 -14.82 -7.88
C ILE A 8 -28.86 -15.65 -8.63
N ASN A 9 -28.86 -15.53 -9.95
CA ASN A 9 -27.80 -16.05 -10.80
C ASN A 9 -26.51 -15.32 -10.41
N ARG A 10 -25.51 -16.10 -9.96
CA ARG A 10 -24.13 -15.67 -9.82
C ARG A 10 -23.64 -15.26 -11.22
N ALA A 11 -23.65 -13.96 -11.48
CA ALA A 11 -23.14 -13.40 -12.72
C ALA A 11 -21.61 -13.54 -12.75
N SER A 12 -21.14 -14.19 -13.83
CA SER A 12 -19.84 -14.02 -14.48
C SER A 12 -18.57 -14.10 -13.61
N ARG A 13 -18.09 -15.34 -13.42
CA ARG A 13 -16.64 -15.59 -13.49
C ARG A 13 -16.19 -15.17 -14.90
N HIS A 14 -15.48 -14.07 -15.02
CA HIS A 14 -14.68 -13.82 -16.23
C HIS A 14 -13.53 -14.82 -16.17
N SER A 15 -13.71 -15.97 -16.82
CA SER A 15 -12.59 -16.83 -17.21
C SER A 15 -11.76 -16.04 -18.23
N ILE A 16 -10.61 -15.55 -17.81
CA ILE A 16 -9.56 -15.03 -18.70
C ILE A 16 -8.90 -16.26 -19.34
N SER A 17 -9.64 -17.05 -20.12
CA SER A 17 -9.13 -18.30 -20.70
C SER A 17 -8.65 -18.15 -22.15
N ASN A 18 -8.50 -16.92 -22.67
CA ASN A 18 -8.22 -16.70 -24.10
C ASN A 18 -7.24 -15.55 -24.41
N TYR A 19 -6.36 -15.14 -23.50
CA TYR A 19 -5.16 -14.41 -23.93
C TYR A 19 -4.11 -15.45 -24.37
N GLN A 20 -4.14 -15.80 -25.65
CA GLN A 20 -2.97 -16.41 -26.29
C GLN A 20 -1.89 -15.33 -26.34
N VAL A 21 -1.06 -15.25 -25.30
CA VAL A 21 0.18 -14.48 -25.36
C VAL A 21 1.04 -15.16 -26.42
N THR A 22 1.09 -14.59 -27.62
CA THR A 22 2.08 -14.98 -28.61
C THR A 22 3.45 -14.77 -27.98
N LYS A 23 4.35 -15.76 -28.10
CA LYS A 23 5.69 -15.70 -27.49
C LYS A 23 6.31 -14.32 -27.75
N PRO A 24 6.53 -13.49 -26.72
CA PRO A 24 7.04 -12.14 -26.92
C PRO A 24 8.39 -12.21 -27.63
N THR A 25 8.56 -11.45 -28.70
CA THR A 25 9.79 -11.42 -29.49
C THR A 25 10.94 -10.68 -28.79
N GLN A 26 10.66 -10.01 -27.67
CA GLN A 26 11.63 -9.26 -26.87
C GLN A 26 11.39 -9.49 -25.37
N PHE A 27 12.47 -9.80 -24.64
CA PHE A 27 12.46 -9.87 -23.19
C PHE A 27 12.37 -8.45 -22.60
N THR A 28 11.18 -8.10 -22.14
CA THR A 28 10.91 -6.94 -21.26
C THR A 28 10.27 -7.44 -19.97
N LEU A 29 10.30 -6.64 -18.90
CA LEU A 29 9.67 -6.99 -17.62
C LEU A 29 8.20 -7.30 -17.82
N ILE A 30 7.43 -6.39 -18.46
CA ILE A 30 6.00 -6.61 -18.74
C ILE A 30 5.76 -7.93 -19.48
N ASN A 31 6.44 -8.14 -20.61
CA ASN A 31 6.17 -9.32 -21.45
C ASN A 31 6.54 -10.62 -20.73
N SER A 32 7.63 -10.61 -19.99
CA SER A 32 8.09 -11.78 -19.23
C SER A 32 7.16 -12.07 -18.06
N MET A 33 6.74 -11.05 -17.32
CA MET A 33 5.81 -11.19 -16.19
C MET A 33 4.41 -11.61 -16.65
N LEU A 34 3.92 -11.09 -17.78
CA LEU A 34 2.66 -11.53 -18.38
C LEU A 34 2.70 -13.01 -18.77
N GLN A 35 3.81 -13.46 -19.36
CA GLN A 35 4.03 -14.86 -19.70
C GLN A 35 4.09 -15.74 -18.43
N ILE A 36 4.82 -15.32 -17.40
CA ILE A 36 4.88 -16.02 -16.11
C ILE A 36 3.49 -16.13 -15.50
N PHE A 37 2.75 -15.02 -15.43
CA PHE A 37 1.39 -14.97 -14.89
C PHE A 37 0.47 -15.96 -15.62
N ALA A 38 0.44 -15.90 -16.96
CA ALA A 38 -0.43 -16.74 -17.77
C ALA A 38 -0.14 -18.25 -17.61
N GLN A 39 1.11 -18.61 -17.27
CA GLN A 39 1.51 -20.00 -17.08
C GLN A 39 1.48 -20.43 -15.60
N ALA A 40 1.41 -19.48 -14.66
CA ALA A 40 1.34 -19.75 -13.24
C ALA A 40 -0.03 -20.25 -12.78
N GLU A 41 -1.11 -19.90 -13.50
CA GLU A 41 -2.46 -20.40 -13.22
C GLU A 41 -2.48 -21.93 -13.22
N SER A 42 -2.96 -22.53 -12.12
CA SER A 42 -3.00 -23.99 -11.91
C SER A 42 -1.64 -24.71 -12.01
N SER A 43 -0.52 -23.99 -11.93
CA SER A 43 0.84 -24.56 -12.04
C SER A 43 1.27 -25.41 -10.84
N LYS A 44 0.62 -25.23 -9.68
CA LYS A 44 0.96 -25.86 -8.41
C LYS A 44 2.39 -25.57 -7.93
N LEU A 45 3.06 -24.60 -8.54
CA LEU A 45 4.50 -24.34 -8.39
C LEU A 45 5.33 -25.61 -8.61
N ASP A 46 4.92 -26.46 -9.55
CA ASP A 46 5.60 -27.73 -9.81
C ASP A 46 6.90 -27.54 -10.60
N LYS A 47 7.76 -28.57 -10.59
CA LYS A 47 9.06 -28.51 -11.27
C LYS A 47 8.93 -28.25 -12.77
N LYS A 48 7.87 -28.74 -13.43
CA LYS A 48 7.68 -28.60 -14.87
C LYS A 48 7.38 -27.16 -15.25
N PHE A 49 6.61 -26.45 -14.43
CA PHE A 49 6.38 -25.02 -14.59
C PHE A 49 7.69 -24.24 -14.53
N PHE A 50 8.52 -24.48 -13.50
CA PHE A 50 9.82 -23.81 -13.39
C PHE A 50 10.76 -24.12 -14.57
N GLU A 51 10.82 -25.37 -15.03
CA GLU A 51 11.65 -25.75 -16.17
C GLU A 51 11.19 -25.08 -17.47
N LYS A 52 9.88 -25.01 -17.70
CA LYS A 52 9.30 -24.46 -18.93
C LYS A 52 9.42 -22.95 -19.01
N GLU A 53 9.19 -22.25 -17.90
CA GLU A 53 9.18 -20.79 -17.84
C GLU A 53 10.52 -20.20 -17.37
N ALA A 54 11.54 -21.04 -17.16
CA ALA A 54 12.88 -20.64 -16.71
C ALA A 54 13.45 -19.40 -17.44
N PRO A 55 13.37 -19.26 -18.78
CA PRO A 55 13.92 -18.10 -19.46
C PRO A 55 13.29 -16.77 -19.01
N TYR A 56 11.99 -16.75 -18.76
CA TYR A 56 11.27 -15.55 -18.32
C TYR A 56 11.50 -15.30 -16.82
N ILE A 57 11.45 -16.37 -16.02
CA ILE A 57 11.69 -16.29 -14.57
C ILE A 57 13.11 -15.78 -14.30
N GLU A 58 14.11 -16.31 -14.99
CA GLU A 58 15.51 -15.88 -14.86
C GLU A 58 15.74 -14.44 -15.32
N PHE A 59 15.07 -14.02 -16.40
CA PHE A 59 15.18 -12.64 -16.87
C PHE A 59 14.69 -11.65 -15.81
N VAL A 60 13.48 -11.87 -15.30
CA VAL A 60 12.87 -10.99 -14.29
C VAL A 60 13.63 -11.06 -12.97
N SER A 61 13.98 -12.26 -12.50
CA SER A 61 14.68 -12.47 -11.23
C SER A 61 16.05 -11.77 -11.23
N LYS A 62 16.81 -11.87 -12.32
CA LYS A 62 18.09 -11.16 -12.46
C LYS A 62 17.91 -9.65 -12.54
N LYS A 63 16.95 -9.18 -13.33
CA LYS A 63 16.73 -7.74 -13.55
C LYS A 63 16.24 -7.02 -12.30
N LEU A 64 15.37 -7.65 -11.50
CA LEU A 64 14.86 -7.08 -10.25
C LEU A 64 15.64 -7.56 -9.01
N SER A 65 16.63 -8.43 -9.18
CA SER A 65 17.40 -9.03 -8.09
C SER A 65 16.51 -9.69 -7.02
N ILE A 66 15.51 -10.46 -7.44
CA ILE A 66 14.56 -11.19 -6.59
C ILE A 66 14.64 -12.70 -6.84
N SER A 67 14.10 -13.51 -5.93
CA SER A 67 14.09 -14.96 -6.09
C SER A 67 13.14 -15.41 -7.23
N PRO A 68 13.30 -16.64 -7.77
CA PRO A 68 12.34 -17.21 -8.71
C PRO A 68 10.90 -17.25 -8.19
N ILE A 69 10.71 -17.52 -6.89
CA ILE A 69 9.38 -17.53 -6.26
C ILE A 69 8.81 -16.12 -6.19
N GLN A 70 9.63 -15.16 -5.77
CA GLN A 70 9.24 -13.75 -5.73
C GLN A 70 8.86 -13.21 -7.10
N THR A 71 9.59 -13.61 -8.16
CA THR A 71 9.23 -13.28 -9.54
C THR A 71 7.81 -13.73 -9.89
N ILE A 72 7.41 -14.93 -9.47
CA ILE A 72 6.06 -15.45 -9.72
C ILE A 72 5.03 -14.65 -8.92
N PHE A 73 5.27 -14.44 -7.63
CA PHE A 73 4.36 -13.67 -6.77
C PHE A 73 4.19 -12.23 -7.28
N LEU A 74 5.29 -11.56 -7.62
CA LEU A 74 5.26 -10.21 -8.18
C LEU A 74 4.50 -10.14 -9.52
N SER A 75 4.62 -11.17 -10.36
CA SER A 75 3.85 -11.28 -11.61
C SER A 75 2.34 -11.41 -11.34
N ILE A 76 1.96 -12.13 -10.29
CA ILE A 76 0.55 -12.23 -9.85
C ILE A 76 0.06 -10.88 -9.33
N PHE A 77 0.82 -10.20 -8.48
CA PHE A 77 0.46 -8.87 -7.97
C PHE A 77 0.33 -7.83 -9.08
N MET A 78 1.22 -7.85 -10.08
CA MET A 78 1.19 -6.93 -11.21
C MET A 78 -0.11 -7.05 -12.02
N GLU A 79 -0.60 -8.27 -12.26
CA GLU A 79 -1.79 -8.50 -13.07
C GLU A 79 -3.09 -8.40 -12.26
N LYS A 80 -3.11 -8.91 -11.01
CA LYS A 80 -4.31 -8.93 -10.16
C LYS A 80 -4.52 -7.64 -9.37
N GLY A 81 -3.47 -6.84 -9.19
CA GLY A 81 -3.46 -5.69 -8.32
C GLY A 81 -3.49 -6.09 -6.85
N GLU A 82 -4.62 -5.82 -6.18
CA GLU A 82 -4.81 -6.19 -4.78
C GLU A 82 -5.30 -7.64 -4.68
N ILE A 83 -4.60 -8.49 -3.92
CA ILE A 83 -4.93 -9.91 -3.80
C ILE A 83 -4.68 -10.43 -2.38
N GLU A 84 -5.57 -11.31 -1.91
CA GLU A 84 -5.39 -12.06 -0.67
C GLU A 84 -4.53 -13.31 -0.90
N LEU A 85 -3.79 -13.75 0.12
CA LEU A 85 -3.06 -15.03 0.06
C LEU A 85 -3.98 -16.22 -0.24
N SER A 86 -5.23 -16.17 0.24
CA SER A 86 -6.24 -17.19 -0.03
C SER A 86 -6.54 -17.29 -1.54
N GLU A 87 -6.67 -16.14 -2.20
CA GLU A 87 -6.90 -16.04 -3.64
C GLU A 87 -5.67 -16.44 -4.44
N MET A 88 -4.46 -16.05 -4.00
CA MET A 88 -3.21 -16.47 -4.63
C MET A 88 -3.02 -17.99 -4.58
N ALA A 89 -3.33 -18.62 -3.45
CA ALA A 89 -3.28 -20.09 -3.32
C ALA A 89 -4.26 -20.78 -4.28
N ASN A 90 -5.47 -20.23 -4.40
CA ASN A 90 -6.48 -20.74 -5.35
C ASN A 90 -6.03 -20.58 -6.80
N PHE A 91 -5.45 -19.44 -7.17
CA PHE A 91 -4.93 -19.18 -8.52
C PHE A 91 -3.83 -20.18 -8.92
N LEU A 92 -2.95 -20.51 -7.98
CA LEU A 92 -1.87 -21.48 -8.19
C LEU A 92 -2.33 -22.96 -8.07
N GLU A 93 -3.57 -23.22 -7.66
CA GLU A 93 -4.08 -24.54 -7.26
C GLU A 93 -3.24 -25.25 -6.18
N ILE A 94 -2.69 -24.49 -5.24
CA ILE A 94 -1.97 -25.03 -4.08
C ILE A 94 -2.81 -24.94 -2.81
N HIS A 95 -2.55 -25.82 -1.86
CA HIS A 95 -3.11 -25.66 -0.51
C HIS A 95 -2.55 -24.38 0.13
N TYR A 96 -3.39 -23.67 0.88
CA TYR A 96 -2.95 -22.48 1.62
C TYR A 96 -1.75 -22.76 2.53
N LEU A 97 -1.70 -23.93 3.18
CA LEU A 97 -0.54 -24.35 3.99
C LEU A 97 0.74 -24.50 3.16
N HIS A 98 0.65 -24.90 1.89
CA HIS A 98 1.80 -24.94 0.99
C HIS A 98 2.26 -23.53 0.66
N LEU A 99 1.34 -22.59 0.44
CA LEU A 99 1.70 -21.19 0.22
C LEU A 99 2.44 -20.58 1.41
N LEU A 100 2.05 -20.91 2.65
CA LEU A 100 2.72 -20.42 3.85
C LEU A 100 4.19 -20.85 3.98
N LEU A 101 4.63 -21.89 3.27
CA LEU A 101 6.06 -22.24 3.22
C LEU A 101 6.91 -21.15 2.54
N TYR A 102 6.28 -20.27 1.77
CA TYR A 102 6.91 -19.15 1.07
C TYR A 102 6.61 -17.79 1.75
N ILE A 103 6.16 -17.77 3.01
CA ILE A 103 5.83 -16.51 3.69
C ILE A 103 7.05 -15.58 3.78
N ASN A 104 8.24 -16.13 4.00
CA ASN A 104 9.48 -15.36 4.04
C ASN A 104 9.79 -14.67 2.69
N GLU A 105 9.35 -15.24 1.57
CA GLU A 105 9.52 -14.62 0.24
C GLU A 105 8.65 -13.36 0.11
N LEU A 106 7.45 -13.39 0.71
CA LEU A 106 6.53 -12.24 0.77
C LEU A 106 7.03 -11.19 1.77
N GLU A 107 7.52 -11.62 2.93
CA GLU A 107 8.12 -10.72 3.93
C GLU A 107 9.33 -9.99 3.33
N ASP A 108 10.24 -10.69 2.62
CA ASP A 108 11.37 -10.05 1.94
C ASP A 108 10.91 -9.08 0.83
N LEU A 109 9.86 -9.40 0.06
CA LEU A 109 9.28 -8.46 -0.89
C LEU A 109 8.70 -7.21 -0.21
N CYS A 110 8.10 -7.35 0.97
CA CYS A 110 7.63 -6.21 1.76
C CYS A 110 8.78 -5.37 2.31
N GLU A 111 9.79 -6.01 2.93
CA GLU A 111 10.97 -5.34 3.47
C GLU A 111 11.72 -4.55 2.40
N ARG A 112 11.83 -5.14 1.20
CA ARG A 112 12.47 -4.54 0.03
C ARG A 112 11.54 -3.65 -0.78
N LYS A 113 10.32 -3.38 -0.31
CA LYS A 113 9.35 -2.43 -0.88
C LYS A 113 8.81 -2.80 -2.26
N PHE A 114 8.89 -4.06 -2.67
CA PHE A 114 8.28 -4.55 -3.89
C PHE A 114 6.75 -4.58 -3.80
N ILE A 115 6.23 -4.95 -2.64
CA ILE A 115 4.79 -5.04 -2.35
C ILE A 115 4.49 -4.38 -0.99
N CYS A 116 3.25 -3.96 -0.79
CA CYS A 116 2.76 -3.39 0.46
C CYS A 116 1.63 -4.24 1.02
N MET A 117 1.50 -4.26 2.34
CA MET A 117 0.39 -4.94 3.01
C MET A 117 -0.78 -3.97 3.20
N LEU A 118 -1.99 -4.40 2.83
CA LEU A 118 -3.23 -3.65 3.00
C LEU A 118 -3.99 -4.12 4.25
N ASP A 119 -4.04 -5.43 4.49
CA ASP A 119 -4.70 -5.99 5.66
C ASP A 119 -3.92 -7.19 6.23
N LYS A 120 -3.48 -7.06 7.49
CA LYS A 120 -2.78 -8.11 8.24
C LYS A 120 -3.65 -9.33 8.51
N LYS A 121 -4.96 -9.16 8.73
CA LYS A 121 -5.87 -10.25 9.08
C LYS A 121 -6.23 -11.09 7.87
N GLU A 122 -6.48 -10.45 6.75
CA GLU A 122 -6.86 -11.14 5.51
C GLU A 122 -5.64 -11.53 4.67
N GLY A 123 -4.44 -11.08 5.04
CA GLY A 123 -3.22 -11.32 4.26
C GLY A 123 -3.36 -10.72 2.87
N LYS A 124 -3.84 -9.47 2.81
CA LYS A 124 -4.09 -8.76 1.56
C LYS A 124 -2.89 -7.89 1.22
N TYR A 125 -2.38 -8.05 0.00
CA TYR A 125 -1.19 -7.36 -0.49
C TYR A 125 -1.48 -6.67 -1.83
N VAL A 126 -0.63 -5.70 -2.17
CA VAL A 126 -0.66 -5.00 -3.45
C VAL A 126 0.75 -4.62 -3.86
N ILE A 127 1.00 -4.52 -5.16
CA ILE A 127 2.28 -4.02 -5.67
C ILE A 127 2.52 -2.57 -5.23
N ASN A 128 3.77 -2.23 -4.92
CA ASN A 128 4.15 -0.84 -4.69
C ASN A 128 4.11 -0.07 -6.03
N LEU A 129 3.51 1.12 -6.02
CA LEU A 129 3.35 1.96 -7.21
C LEU A 129 4.68 2.27 -7.92
N GLN A 130 5.78 2.43 -7.17
CA GLN A 130 7.08 2.71 -7.78
C GLN A 130 7.66 1.49 -8.50
N VAL A 131 7.37 0.29 -7.99
CA VAL A 131 7.76 -0.97 -8.63
C VAL A 131 6.96 -1.17 -9.90
N GLU A 132 5.65 -0.89 -9.84
CA GLU A 132 4.77 -0.91 -11.01
C GLU A 132 5.31 0.02 -12.11
N LYS A 133 5.69 1.26 -11.78
CA LYS A 133 6.31 2.20 -12.72
C LYS A 133 7.64 1.69 -13.29
N ALA A 134 8.53 1.16 -12.45
CA ALA A 134 9.80 0.60 -12.90
C ALA A 134 9.58 -0.58 -13.87
N ILE A 135 8.63 -1.47 -13.58
CA ILE A 135 8.25 -2.58 -14.46
C ILE A 135 7.73 -2.07 -15.80
N ILE A 136 6.86 -1.05 -15.79
CA ILE A 136 6.31 -0.44 -17.01
C ILE A 136 7.40 0.15 -17.90
N ASN A 137 8.40 0.78 -17.29
CA ASN A 137 9.53 1.39 -17.99
C ASN A 137 10.65 0.40 -18.34
N ASP A 138 10.49 -0.89 -18.00
CA ASP A 138 11.52 -1.91 -18.16
C ASP A 138 12.83 -1.57 -17.41
N GLU A 139 12.71 -0.97 -16.23
CA GLU A 139 13.81 -0.51 -15.37
C GLU A 139 14.03 -1.45 -14.19
N THR A 140 15.24 -1.43 -13.61
CA THR A 140 15.51 -2.08 -12.33
C THR A 140 14.81 -1.32 -11.20
N PHE A 141 14.32 -2.00 -10.18
CA PHE A 141 13.76 -1.34 -9.01
C PHE A 141 14.81 -1.22 -7.89
N SER A 142 14.94 -0.01 -7.37
CA SER A 142 15.53 0.26 -6.06
C SER A 142 14.53 1.11 -5.25
N PRO A 143 14.39 0.89 -3.94
CA PRO A 143 13.58 1.77 -3.09
C PRO A 143 13.96 3.23 -3.32
N THR A 144 12.94 4.10 -3.33
CA THR A 144 13.13 5.53 -3.59
C THR A 144 14.13 6.12 -2.61
N ASP A 145 15.22 6.70 -3.13
CA ASP A 145 16.07 7.56 -2.33
C ASP A 145 15.37 8.92 -2.21
N TYR A 146 14.85 9.21 -1.02
CA TYR A 146 14.24 10.51 -0.76
C TYR A 146 15.26 11.65 -0.60
N ALA A 147 16.57 11.42 -0.72
CA ALA A 147 17.57 12.46 -0.59
C ALA A 147 17.29 13.65 -1.53
N ASN A 148 17.38 14.87 -0.97
CA ASN A 148 17.11 16.13 -1.68
C ASN A 148 15.69 16.26 -2.28
N SER A 149 14.72 15.49 -1.77
CA SER A 149 13.32 15.63 -2.18
C SER A 149 12.73 16.96 -1.73
N SER A 150 11.79 17.47 -2.51
CA SER A 150 11.06 18.71 -2.24
C SER A 150 9.87 18.47 -1.30
N LEU A 151 9.28 19.57 -0.82
CA LEU A 151 8.03 19.50 -0.04
C LEU A 151 6.85 18.97 -0.88
N ASN A 152 6.83 19.24 -2.20
CA ASN A 152 5.79 18.73 -3.08
C ASN A 152 5.87 17.21 -3.20
N ASP A 153 7.09 16.68 -3.35
CA ASP A 153 7.33 15.23 -3.39
C ASP A 153 6.83 14.55 -2.10
N PHE A 154 6.97 15.22 -0.95
CA PHE A 154 6.43 14.73 0.30
C PHE A 154 4.90 14.65 0.28
N PHE A 155 4.22 15.67 -0.24
CA PHE A 155 2.76 15.66 -0.30
C PHE A 155 2.23 14.64 -1.31
N GLU A 156 2.92 14.43 -2.44
CA GLU A 156 2.62 13.36 -3.38
C GLU A 156 2.81 11.97 -2.73
N LEU A 157 3.88 11.79 -1.94
CA LEU A 157 4.07 10.59 -1.14
C LEU A 157 2.90 10.36 -0.18
N LEU A 158 2.53 11.36 0.62
CA LEU A 158 1.42 11.25 1.58
C LEU A 158 0.10 10.91 0.87
N GLN A 159 -0.17 11.54 -0.27
CA GLN A 159 -1.34 11.23 -1.09
C GLN A 159 -1.35 9.75 -1.48
N ASN A 160 -0.25 9.24 -2.04
CA ASN A 160 -0.16 7.85 -2.46
C ASN A 160 -0.35 6.87 -1.29
N LEU A 161 0.27 7.14 -0.14
CA LEU A 161 0.19 6.29 1.05
C LEU A 161 -1.23 6.23 1.64
N PHE A 162 -1.88 7.39 1.77
CA PHE A 162 -3.20 7.47 2.40
C PHE A 162 -4.34 7.08 1.46
N ASP A 163 -4.26 7.39 0.15
CA ASP A 163 -5.27 6.98 -0.83
C ASP A 163 -5.35 5.45 -0.95
N LYS A 164 -4.19 4.76 -0.88
CA LYS A 164 -4.10 3.29 -0.93
C LYS A 164 -4.40 2.61 0.40
N GLN A 165 -4.43 3.36 1.50
CA GLN A 165 -4.73 2.87 2.85
C GLN A 165 -3.83 1.69 3.29
N TYR A 166 -2.53 1.77 3.01
CA TYR A 166 -1.54 0.78 3.51
C TYR A 166 -1.59 0.66 5.03
N VAL A 167 -1.15 -0.48 5.57
CA VAL A 167 -1.07 -0.69 7.02
C VAL A 167 -0.17 0.35 7.69
N PHE A 168 -0.48 0.66 8.95
CA PHE A 168 0.20 1.70 9.73
C PHE A 168 1.74 1.62 9.66
N GLU A 169 2.30 0.42 9.84
CA GLU A 169 3.74 0.18 9.85
C GLU A 169 4.41 0.63 8.53
N ASP A 170 3.82 0.24 7.39
CA ASP A 170 4.35 0.55 6.06
C ASP A 170 4.33 2.06 5.81
N VAL A 171 3.21 2.72 6.15
CA VAL A 171 3.08 4.18 6.05
C VAL A 171 4.07 4.88 6.97
N ASN A 172 4.23 4.42 8.21
CA ASN A 172 5.14 5.01 9.18
C ASN A 172 6.60 4.92 8.73
N ASN A 173 6.99 3.76 8.20
CA ASN A 173 8.35 3.52 7.72
C ASN A 173 8.69 4.40 6.51
N GLU A 174 7.78 4.54 5.54
CA GLU A 174 7.98 5.44 4.39
C GLU A 174 8.10 6.91 4.81
N VAL A 175 7.20 7.36 5.70
CA VAL A 175 7.25 8.74 6.23
C VAL A 175 8.54 8.99 7.00
N LYS A 176 8.99 8.04 7.82
CA LYS A 176 10.25 8.17 8.57
C LYS A 176 11.43 8.26 7.64
N LEU A 177 11.52 7.40 6.63
CA LEU A 177 12.60 7.44 5.64
C LEU A 177 12.66 8.80 4.93
N PHE A 178 11.52 9.34 4.51
CA PHE A 178 11.47 10.68 3.93
C PHE A 178 11.98 11.77 4.90
N VAL A 179 11.52 11.72 6.15
CA VAL A 179 11.85 12.68 7.22
C VAL A 179 13.32 12.60 7.65
N GLU A 180 13.93 11.42 7.56
CA GLU A 180 15.34 11.18 7.86
C GLU A 180 16.25 11.67 6.73
N ASN A 181 15.87 11.44 5.47
CA ASN A 181 16.65 11.85 4.31
C ASN A 181 16.54 13.34 3.97
N ASN A 182 15.56 14.05 4.55
CA ASN A 182 15.29 15.46 4.22
C ASN A 182 15.35 16.44 5.42
N PRO A 183 16.43 16.45 6.24
CA PRO A 183 16.54 17.35 7.39
C PRO A 183 16.63 18.84 7.01
N GLN A 184 16.94 19.15 5.75
CA GLN A 184 17.03 20.50 5.21
C GLN A 184 15.66 21.18 5.06
N LEU A 185 14.56 20.41 4.93
CA LEU A 185 13.23 20.99 4.73
C LEU A 185 12.72 21.62 6.03
N ASN A 186 12.28 22.88 5.99
CA ASN A 186 11.68 23.53 7.16
C ASN A 186 10.50 22.72 7.71
N PHE A 187 9.66 22.16 6.83
CA PHE A 187 8.56 21.28 7.24
C PHE A 187 9.03 20.13 8.14
N VAL A 188 10.10 19.44 7.75
CA VAL A 188 10.69 18.32 8.49
C VAL A 188 11.25 18.79 9.84
N GLN A 189 11.93 19.94 9.86
CA GLN A 189 12.45 20.53 11.11
C GLN A 189 11.31 20.88 12.07
N GLN A 190 10.25 21.51 11.56
CA GLN A 190 9.05 21.84 12.35
C GLN A 190 8.37 20.58 12.90
N LEU A 191 8.29 19.51 12.09
CA LEU A 191 7.70 18.23 12.48
C LEU A 191 8.50 17.58 13.63
N LYS A 192 9.82 17.47 13.48
CA LYS A 192 10.72 16.92 14.51
C LYS A 192 10.65 17.71 15.82
N ASN A 193 10.52 19.04 15.74
CA ASN A 193 10.41 19.92 16.91
C ASN A 193 9.13 19.71 17.73
N GLN A 194 8.07 19.11 17.18
CA GLN A 194 6.83 18.87 17.92
C GLN A 194 6.91 17.70 18.91
N LYS A 195 7.95 16.85 18.84
CA LYS A 195 8.15 15.67 19.71
C LYS A 195 6.90 14.78 19.80
N LEU A 196 6.24 14.56 18.66
CA LEU A 196 5.05 13.72 18.56
C LEU A 196 5.45 12.24 18.62
N SER A 197 4.57 11.38 19.15
CA SER A 197 4.70 9.94 18.91
C SER A 197 4.44 9.61 17.44
N ASP A 198 4.84 8.42 16.98
CA ASP A 198 4.58 7.96 15.61
C ASP A 198 3.10 8.06 15.23
N GLU A 199 2.22 7.66 16.15
CA GLU A 199 0.77 7.71 15.94
C GLU A 199 0.27 9.16 15.85
N GLU A 200 0.77 10.04 16.71
CA GLU A 200 0.42 11.46 16.68
C GLU A 200 0.94 12.14 15.40
N GLN A 201 2.15 11.79 14.97
CA GLN A 201 2.77 12.30 13.76
C GLN A 201 1.99 11.88 12.52
N LEU A 202 1.64 10.60 12.36
CA LEU A 202 0.88 10.14 11.20
C LEU A 202 -0.54 10.69 11.17
N VAL A 203 -1.24 10.76 12.31
CA VAL A 203 -2.56 11.41 12.38
C VAL A 203 -2.44 12.89 12.00
N PHE A 204 -1.40 13.57 12.44
CA PHE A 204 -1.16 14.97 12.08
C PHE A 204 -0.87 15.17 10.59
N LEU A 205 -0.05 14.30 10.00
CA LEU A 205 0.27 14.32 8.56
C LEU A 205 -0.95 13.98 7.70
N TYR A 206 -1.78 13.03 8.13
CA TYR A 206 -3.05 12.75 7.47
C TYR A 206 -3.98 13.96 7.49
N LEU A 207 -4.09 14.68 8.61
CA LEU A 207 -4.87 15.92 8.66
C LEU A 207 -4.29 17.03 7.76
N PHE A 208 -2.98 17.02 7.52
CA PHE A 208 -2.32 17.92 6.55
C PHE A 208 -2.73 17.55 5.14
N TYR A 209 -2.55 16.28 4.77
CA TYR A 209 -2.99 15.73 3.49
C TYR A 209 -4.49 16.01 3.23
N ASP A 210 -5.36 15.68 4.17
CA ASP A 210 -6.81 15.89 4.07
C ASP A 210 -7.16 17.37 3.85
N HIS A 211 -6.42 18.28 4.51
CA HIS A 211 -6.60 19.71 4.32
C HIS A 211 -6.27 20.20 2.89
N PHE A 212 -5.22 19.64 2.27
CA PHE A 212 -4.73 20.07 0.96
C PHE A 212 -5.46 19.40 -0.20
N PHE A 213 -5.76 18.11 -0.10
CA PHE A 213 -6.27 17.32 -1.21
C PHE A 213 -7.78 17.08 -1.12
N ASN A 214 -8.35 16.92 0.08
CA ASN A 214 -9.75 16.54 0.28
C ASN A 214 -10.63 17.72 0.70
N SER A 215 -10.38 18.90 0.12
CA SER A 215 -10.94 20.25 0.37
C SER A 215 -12.41 20.43 0.86
N PHE A 216 -13.23 19.39 0.90
CA PHE A 216 -14.62 19.36 1.35
C PHE A 216 -14.87 18.72 2.74
N TYR A 217 -13.90 18.01 3.34
CA TYR A 217 -14.10 17.34 4.62
C TYR A 217 -13.04 17.77 5.64
N ASN A 218 -13.45 18.35 6.76
CA ASN A 218 -12.63 18.27 7.96
C ASN A 218 -12.80 16.84 8.48
N SER A 219 -11.73 16.04 8.46
CA SER A 219 -11.79 14.67 8.99
C SER A 219 -12.32 14.64 10.42
N SER A 220 -13.39 13.89 10.60
CA SER A 220 -13.99 13.64 11.90
C SER A 220 -13.20 12.54 12.63
N LYS A 221 -13.37 12.46 13.95
CA LYS A 221 -12.83 11.34 14.73
C LYS A 221 -13.30 9.98 14.21
N TYR A 222 -14.50 9.93 13.63
CA TYR A 222 -15.03 8.72 13.04
C TYR A 222 -14.27 8.35 11.75
N ASP A 223 -14.03 9.33 10.88
CA ASP A 223 -13.30 9.12 9.61
C ASP A 223 -11.90 8.58 9.87
N LEU A 224 -11.18 9.17 10.83
CA LEU A 224 -9.87 8.66 11.27
C LEU A 224 -9.90 7.24 11.82
N LYS A 225 -11.01 6.82 12.45
CA LYS A 225 -11.14 5.47 13.04
C LYS A 225 -11.47 4.40 12.00
N ILE A 226 -12.09 4.77 10.89
CA ILE A 226 -12.48 3.82 9.84
C ILE A 226 -11.49 3.79 8.67
N HIS A 227 -10.55 4.74 8.61
CA HIS A 227 -9.50 4.77 7.59
C HIS A 227 -8.62 3.52 7.69
N GLY A 228 -8.39 2.80 6.59
CA GLY A 228 -7.71 1.49 6.59
C GLY A 228 -6.35 1.49 7.29
N THR A 229 -5.54 2.53 7.07
CA THR A 229 -4.24 2.71 7.76
C THR A 229 -4.34 2.77 9.29
N PHE A 230 -5.44 3.27 9.84
CA PHE A 230 -5.60 3.53 11.28
C PHE A 230 -6.55 2.56 11.97
N ALA A 231 -7.49 1.95 11.24
CA ALA A 231 -8.59 1.18 11.78
C ALA A 231 -8.16 -0.10 12.53
N SER A 232 -6.97 -0.62 12.21
CA SER A 232 -6.41 -1.83 12.81
C SER A 232 -5.31 -1.55 13.86
N GLU A 233 -4.84 -0.31 13.99
CA GLU A 233 -3.73 0.03 14.88
C GLU A 233 -4.22 0.43 16.29
N ILE A 234 -3.99 -0.44 17.27
CA ILE A 234 -4.49 -0.29 18.64
C ILE A 234 -4.00 1.02 19.26
N LYS A 235 -2.74 1.41 19.03
CA LYS A 235 -2.19 2.64 19.60
C LYS A 235 -2.88 3.88 19.03
N VAL A 236 -3.17 3.89 17.73
CA VAL A 236 -3.94 4.96 17.08
C VAL A 236 -5.37 4.99 17.59
N ILE A 237 -6.03 3.84 17.74
CA ILE A 237 -7.39 3.76 18.30
C ILE A 237 -7.44 4.36 19.72
N ASN A 238 -6.45 4.04 20.56
CA ASN A 238 -6.33 4.58 21.92
C ASN A 238 -6.07 6.09 21.93
N LEU A 239 -5.18 6.57 21.05
CA LEU A 239 -4.94 8.00 20.82
C LEU A 239 -6.23 8.72 20.44
N LEU A 240 -6.98 8.20 19.46
CA LEU A 240 -8.23 8.79 19.00
C LEU A 240 -9.31 8.73 20.09
N ASN A 241 -9.38 7.67 20.89
CA ASN A 241 -10.29 7.58 22.03
C ASN A 241 -10.03 8.68 23.05
N ASN A 242 -8.75 8.95 23.34
CA ASN A 242 -8.29 9.95 24.31
C ASN A 242 -7.78 11.23 23.66
N PHE A 243 -8.32 11.62 22.50
CA PHE A 243 -7.73 12.69 21.69
C PHE A 243 -7.61 14.04 22.41
N LYS A 244 -8.47 14.31 23.40
CA LYS A 244 -8.40 15.51 24.26
C LYS A 244 -7.08 15.64 25.03
N SER A 245 -6.43 14.52 25.36
CA SER A 245 -5.17 14.50 26.10
C SER A 245 -3.95 14.37 25.19
N SER A 246 -4.12 14.32 23.86
CA SER A 246 -3.01 14.23 22.91
C SER A 246 -2.18 15.52 22.89
N THR A 247 -0.91 15.37 22.52
CA THR A 247 0.02 16.47 22.26
C THR A 247 -0.55 17.39 21.16
N LEU A 248 -1.22 16.82 20.16
CA LEU A 248 -1.84 17.58 19.06
C LEU A 248 -2.83 18.65 19.56
N ILE A 249 -3.59 18.36 20.62
CA ILE A 249 -4.54 19.30 21.21
C ILE A 249 -3.87 20.19 22.26
N LYS A 250 -3.03 19.62 23.13
CA LYS A 250 -2.31 20.36 24.20
C LYS A 250 -1.42 21.46 23.62
N GLU A 251 -0.62 21.11 22.61
CA GLU A 251 0.26 22.02 21.87
C GLU A 251 -0.48 22.80 20.79
N LYS A 252 -1.81 22.75 20.79
CA LYS A 252 -2.65 23.62 19.95
C LYS A 252 -2.38 23.46 18.44
N LEU A 253 -1.86 22.32 17.99
CA LEU A 253 -1.56 22.02 16.58
C LEU A 253 -2.84 21.89 15.75
N ILE A 254 -3.84 21.23 16.34
CA ILE A 254 -5.17 21.09 15.77
C ILE A 254 -6.20 21.80 16.65
N LYS A 255 -7.36 22.12 16.07
CA LYS A 255 -8.53 22.61 16.79
C LYS A 255 -9.72 21.71 16.53
N LYS A 256 -10.53 21.53 17.57
CA LYS A 256 -11.87 20.97 17.43
C LYS A 256 -12.79 22.03 16.84
N GLU A 257 -13.50 21.72 15.77
CA GLU A 257 -14.57 22.57 15.28
C GLU A 257 -15.84 22.39 16.11
N LYS A 258 -16.52 23.51 16.39
CA LYS A 258 -17.87 23.49 16.94
C LYS A 258 -18.83 23.23 15.78
N ASN A 259 -19.35 22.02 15.69
CA ASN A 259 -20.44 21.69 14.78
C ASN A 259 -21.64 21.15 15.56
N ASN A 260 -22.84 21.39 15.05
CA ASN A 260 -24.13 20.96 15.64
C ASN A 260 -24.36 19.43 15.55
N PHE A 261 -23.39 18.67 15.06
CA PHE A 261 -23.46 17.22 14.89
C PHE A 261 -22.71 16.49 16.00
N SER A 262 -23.14 15.26 16.28
CA SER A 262 -22.61 14.40 17.35
C SER A 262 -21.13 13.99 17.18
N CYS A 263 -20.53 14.16 15.99
CA CYS A 263 -19.14 13.82 15.73
C CYS A 263 -18.22 15.06 15.74
N ALA A 264 -17.20 15.04 16.61
CA ALA A 264 -16.18 16.07 16.67
C ALA A 264 -15.32 16.06 15.39
N LYS A 265 -15.26 17.20 14.68
CA LYS A 265 -14.34 17.42 13.56
C LYS A 265 -13.06 18.12 14.04
N TYR A 266 -11.93 17.75 13.46
CA TYR A 266 -10.63 18.33 13.79
C TYR A 266 -10.00 18.96 12.55
N LYS A 267 -9.32 20.08 12.76
CA LYS A 267 -8.65 20.81 11.68
C LYS A 267 -7.34 21.40 12.17
N ILE A 268 -6.33 21.44 11.30
CA ILE A 268 -5.09 22.16 11.57
C ILE A 268 -5.38 23.66 11.68
N LYS A 269 -4.73 24.34 12.61
CA LYS A 269 -4.87 25.80 12.74
C LYS A 269 -4.15 26.52 11.60
N LYS A 270 -4.73 27.60 11.10
CA LYS A 270 -4.11 28.45 10.05
C LYS A 270 -2.70 28.93 10.41
N SER A 271 -2.47 29.26 11.69
CA SER A 271 -1.14 29.66 12.18
C SER A 271 -0.11 28.53 12.09
N ILE A 272 -0.55 27.28 12.25
CA ILE A 272 0.29 26.08 12.16
C ILE A 272 0.59 25.78 10.70
N LEU A 273 -0.40 25.85 9.81
CA LEU A 273 -0.17 25.74 8.36
C LEU A 273 0.88 26.75 7.89
N LYS A 274 0.74 28.03 8.28
CA LYS A 274 1.71 29.07 7.93
C LYS A 274 3.11 28.75 8.47
N ARG A 275 3.21 28.26 9.71
CA ARG A 275 4.50 27.90 10.33
C ARG A 275 5.20 26.74 9.61
N PHE A 276 4.46 25.73 9.16
CA PHE A 276 5.01 24.55 8.50
C PHE A 276 5.34 24.77 7.01
N LEU A 277 4.74 25.77 6.37
CA LEU A 277 4.84 26.03 4.93
C LEU A 277 5.56 27.35 4.59
N SER A 278 6.06 28.07 5.61
CA SER A 278 6.99 29.19 5.42
C SER A 278 8.42 28.71 5.32
#